data_AF-A0A7C4EI31-F1
#
_entry.id   AF-A0A7C4EI31-F1
#
_cell.length_a   1.000
_cell.length_b   1.000
_cell.length_c   1.000
_cell.angle_alpha   90.00
_cell.angle_beta   90.00
_cell.angle_gamma   90.00
#
_symmetry.space_group_name_H-M   'P 1'
#
loop_
_entity.id
_entity.type
_entity.pdbx_description
1 polymer ?
#
loop_
_entity_poly.entity_id
_entity_poly.type
_entity_poly.pdbx_seq_one_letter_code
_entity_poly.pdbx_strand_id
1 'polypeptide(L)'
;MSQIKTGTDLPEPATATSRIKGEWAVQALASRAEEALDRKSRRQWSSQTLQGLEDRLAGFREALAAFQWPTDPPPWFEARMATGDQRTRQGFGASVLPAGQAQPQTKMASGGFAAQGTTTLAPGTYRFSLSQAGRAENIDVRVGASDTWGDVLRNTARAVNQAGLPVRADVLYQNAAYGLDPALAGSGSILALSVNPERPDQDLQARDVSGGLLEALRVRTTDPAL
;
A
#
# COMPACT_ATOMS: atom_id res chain seq x y z
N MET A 1 -125.34 27.18 -32.26
CA MET A 1 -124.23 26.30 -32.67
C MET A 1 -122.93 26.90 -32.15
N SER A 2 -122.36 26.31 -31.10
CA SER A 2 -120.90 26.24 -30.83
C SER A 2 -120.70 25.77 -29.38
N GLN A 3 -120.21 24.54 -29.21
CA GLN A 3 -119.63 24.09 -27.94
C GLN A 3 -118.30 23.36 -28.19
N ILE A 4 -117.24 23.98 -27.64
CA ILE A 4 -116.22 23.43 -26.72
C ILE A 4 -115.81 21.95 -26.90
N LYS A 5 -114.51 21.70 -27.13
CA LYS A 5 -113.69 20.88 -26.20
C LYS A 5 -112.18 21.05 -26.41
N THR A 6 -111.56 21.68 -25.42
CA THR A 6 -110.13 21.71 -25.15
C THR A 6 -109.69 20.35 -24.60
N GLY A 7 -108.57 19.82 -25.09
CA GLY A 7 -107.91 18.62 -24.55
C GLY A 7 -106.41 18.76 -24.72
N THR A 8 -105.73 19.09 -23.62
CA THR A 8 -104.28 19.23 -23.51
C THR A 8 -103.73 17.88 -23.04
N ASP A 9 -103.03 17.15 -23.90
CA ASP A 9 -102.30 15.94 -23.51
C ASP A 9 -100.98 16.33 -22.83
N LEU A 10 -100.84 15.97 -21.55
CA LEU A 10 -99.60 16.03 -20.78
C LEU A 10 -98.89 14.67 -20.89
N PRO A 11 -97.57 14.61 -21.16
CA PRO A 11 -96.85 13.34 -21.17
C PRO A 11 -96.66 12.79 -19.74
N GLU A 12 -96.78 11.46 -19.63
CA GLU A 12 -96.66 10.67 -18.39
C GLU A 12 -95.35 10.92 -17.60
N PRO A 13 -95.40 11.04 -16.25
CA PRO A 13 -94.23 11.28 -15.40
C PRO A 13 -93.37 10.03 -15.06
N ALA A 14 -93.76 8.82 -15.50
CA ALA A 14 -93.16 7.57 -15.05
C ALA A 14 -91.80 7.23 -15.72
N THR A 15 -91.55 7.71 -16.94
CA THR A 15 -90.35 7.40 -17.73
C THR A 15 -89.18 8.36 -17.48
N ALA A 16 -89.45 9.62 -17.10
CA ALA A 16 -88.40 10.58 -16.78
C ALA A 16 -87.70 10.26 -15.44
N THR A 17 -88.46 9.85 -14.42
CA THR A 17 -87.96 9.58 -13.08
C THR A 17 -87.07 8.32 -13.02
N SER A 18 -87.35 7.31 -13.86
CA SER A 18 -86.56 6.08 -13.94
C SER A 18 -85.22 6.27 -14.66
N ARG A 19 -85.17 7.12 -15.71
CA ARG A 19 -83.91 7.51 -16.36
C ARG A 19 -82.97 8.26 -15.43
N ILE A 20 -83.50 9.25 -14.70
CA ILE A 20 -82.71 10.03 -13.73
C ILE A 20 -82.14 9.11 -12.64
N LYS A 21 -82.94 8.17 -12.11
CA LYS A 21 -82.43 7.17 -11.14
C LYS A 21 -81.36 6.24 -11.72
N GLY A 22 -81.48 5.85 -12.99
CA GLY A 22 -80.46 5.05 -13.68
C GLY A 22 -79.15 5.80 -13.86
N GLU A 23 -79.18 7.06 -14.27
CA GLU A 23 -78.00 7.91 -14.45
C GLU A 23 -77.28 8.18 -13.12
N TRP A 24 -78.02 8.45 -12.05
CA TRP A 24 -77.45 8.62 -10.70
C TRP A 24 -76.78 7.33 -10.19
N ALA A 25 -77.36 6.16 -10.46
CA ALA A 25 -76.79 4.88 -10.05
C ALA A 25 -75.47 4.58 -10.79
N VAL A 26 -75.39 4.91 -12.09
CA VAL A 26 -74.16 4.78 -12.88
C VAL A 26 -73.08 5.75 -12.39
N GLN A 27 -73.45 6.99 -12.10
CA GLN A 27 -72.51 8.00 -11.61
C GLN A 27 -71.97 7.67 -10.20
N ALA A 28 -72.81 7.12 -9.32
CA ALA A 28 -72.39 6.67 -8.00
C ALA A 28 -71.50 5.41 -8.02
N LEU A 29 -71.67 4.54 -9.01
CA LEU A 29 -70.78 3.39 -9.23
C LEU A 29 -69.42 3.83 -9.80
N ALA A 30 -69.42 4.80 -10.72
CA ALA A 30 -68.19 5.39 -11.27
C ALA A 30 -67.36 6.08 -10.19
N SER A 31 -67.97 6.91 -9.34
CA SER A 31 -67.25 7.59 -8.24
C SER A 31 -66.66 6.61 -7.23
N ARG A 32 -67.38 5.54 -6.88
CA ARG A 32 -66.86 4.48 -6.00
C ARG A 32 -65.71 3.70 -6.62
N ALA A 33 -65.73 3.50 -7.94
CA ALA A 33 -64.64 2.86 -8.66
C ALA A 33 -63.38 3.75 -8.70
N GLU A 34 -63.56 5.06 -8.93
CA GLU A 34 -62.47 6.05 -8.88
C GLU A 34 -61.86 6.15 -7.48
N GLU A 35 -62.66 6.23 -6.42
CA GLU A 35 -62.18 6.23 -5.04
C GLU A 35 -61.46 4.93 -4.66
N ALA A 36 -61.85 3.79 -5.25
CA ALA A 36 -61.17 2.52 -5.01
C ALA A 36 -59.80 2.47 -5.72
N LEU A 37 -59.69 3.04 -6.91
CA LEU A 37 -58.44 3.14 -7.67
C LEU A 37 -57.46 4.11 -7.02
N ASP A 38 -57.94 5.28 -6.59
CA ASP A 38 -57.12 6.28 -5.89
C ASP A 38 -56.61 5.75 -4.54
N ARG A 39 -57.43 4.99 -3.80
CA ARG A 39 -56.96 4.31 -2.59
C ARG A 39 -55.88 3.25 -2.87
N LYS A 40 -55.98 2.53 -3.98
CA LYS A 40 -54.95 1.56 -4.39
C LYS A 40 -53.66 2.24 -4.82
N SER A 41 -53.74 3.30 -5.62
CA SER A 41 -52.56 4.04 -6.11
C SER A 41 -51.77 4.64 -4.95
N ARG A 42 -52.45 5.28 -3.98
CA ARG A 42 -51.82 5.85 -2.78
C ARG A 42 -51.13 4.80 -1.91
N ARG A 43 -51.76 3.63 -1.72
CA ARG A 43 -51.15 2.51 -0.98
C ARG A 43 -49.89 2.00 -1.68
N GLN A 44 -49.94 1.81 -2.99
CA GLN A 44 -48.81 1.33 -3.77
C GLN A 44 -47.64 2.33 -3.79
N TRP A 45 -47.94 3.63 -3.89
CA TRP A 45 -46.92 4.68 -3.77
C TRP A 45 -46.29 4.72 -2.38
N SER A 46 -47.09 4.60 -1.32
CA SER A 46 -46.56 4.55 0.05
C SER A 46 -45.65 3.34 0.27
N SER A 47 -46.00 2.16 -0.25
CA SER A 47 -45.19 0.95 -0.06
C SER A 47 -43.85 1.03 -0.82
N GLN A 48 -43.85 1.56 -2.05
CA GLN A 48 -42.61 1.75 -2.82
C GLN A 48 -41.68 2.77 -2.17
N THR A 49 -42.24 3.85 -1.61
CA THR A 49 -41.46 4.88 -0.93
C THR A 49 -40.85 4.37 0.38
N LEU A 50 -41.62 3.57 1.15
CA LEU A 50 -41.13 2.93 2.37
C LEU A 50 -40.02 1.93 2.06
N GLN A 51 -40.21 1.07 1.05
CA GLN A 51 -39.21 0.10 0.66
C GLN A 51 -37.91 0.76 0.18
N GLY A 52 -38.00 1.82 -0.63
CA GLY A 52 -36.82 2.58 -1.05
C GLY A 52 -36.11 3.30 0.10
N LEU A 53 -36.83 3.71 1.15
CA LEU A 53 -36.25 4.27 2.36
C LEU A 53 -35.52 3.18 3.18
N GLU A 54 -36.14 2.01 3.34
CA GLU A 54 -35.55 0.86 4.01
C GLU A 54 -34.26 0.40 3.33
N ASP A 55 -34.26 0.28 2.00
CA ASP A 55 -33.09 -0.09 1.21
C ASP A 55 -31.94 0.92 1.38
N ARG A 56 -32.25 2.22 1.38
CA ARG A 56 -31.25 3.28 1.62
C ARG A 56 -30.71 3.25 3.05
N LEU A 57 -31.56 2.99 4.03
CA LEU A 57 -31.15 2.87 5.43
C LEU A 57 -30.29 1.63 5.66
N ALA A 58 -30.62 0.52 5.01
CA ALA A 58 -29.82 -0.69 5.02
C ALA A 58 -28.44 -0.44 4.41
N GLY A 59 -28.38 0.19 3.23
CA GLY A 59 -27.12 0.56 2.58
C GLY A 59 -26.29 1.54 3.40
N PHE A 60 -26.91 2.51 4.06
CA PHE A 60 -26.21 3.42 4.97
C PHE A 60 -25.64 2.69 6.19
N ARG A 61 -26.40 1.77 6.79
CA ARG A 61 -25.94 0.96 7.92
C ARG A 61 -24.78 0.05 7.53
N GLU A 62 -24.82 -0.53 6.35
CA GLU A 62 -23.75 -1.37 5.83
C GLU A 62 -22.48 -0.55 5.54
N ALA A 63 -22.63 0.64 4.95
CA ALA A 63 -21.51 1.57 4.77
C ALA A 63 -20.88 2.00 6.10
N LEU A 64 -21.70 2.29 7.13
CA LEU A 64 -21.20 2.61 8.47
C LEU A 64 -20.52 1.43 9.16
N ALA A 65 -21.02 0.21 8.97
CA ALA A 65 -20.42 -1.00 9.53
C ALA A 65 -19.10 -1.38 8.85
N ALA A 66 -18.98 -1.10 7.54
CA ALA A 66 -17.76 -1.31 6.77
C ALA A 66 -16.71 -0.19 7.01
N PHE A 67 -17.15 0.97 7.51
CA PHE A 67 -16.26 2.08 7.82
C PHE A 67 -15.41 1.76 9.05
N GLN A 68 -14.12 1.54 8.84
CA GLN A 68 -13.16 1.48 9.94
C GLN A 68 -12.92 2.90 10.46
N TRP A 69 -13.44 3.16 11.67
CA TRP A 69 -13.15 4.41 12.37
C TRP A 69 -11.63 4.51 12.62
N PRO A 70 -11.04 5.71 12.49
CA PRO A 70 -9.64 5.90 12.84
C PRO A 70 -9.43 5.50 14.30
N THR A 71 -8.52 4.57 14.55
CA THR A 71 -7.98 4.34 15.88
C THR A 71 -7.09 5.53 16.28
N ASP A 72 -6.71 5.64 17.56
CA ASP A 72 -5.69 6.60 17.99
C ASP A 72 -4.40 5.84 18.34
N PRO A 73 -3.30 6.03 17.59
CA PRO A 73 -3.15 6.91 16.43
C PRO A 73 -3.88 6.40 15.17
N PRO A 74 -4.29 7.30 14.25
CA PRO A 74 -4.96 6.92 13.02
C PRO A 74 -4.11 5.97 12.15
N PRO A 75 -4.69 4.91 11.58
CA PRO A 75 -3.93 3.87 10.86
C PRO A 75 -3.24 4.38 9.59
N TRP A 76 -3.69 5.52 9.03
CA TRP A 76 -3.04 6.14 7.88
C TRP A 76 -1.73 6.87 8.20
N PHE A 77 -1.40 7.11 9.48
CA PHE A 77 -0.06 7.60 9.83
C PHE A 77 1.02 6.55 9.58
N GLU A 78 0.65 5.26 9.55
CA GLU A 78 1.54 4.16 9.23
C GLU A 78 1.36 3.64 7.80
N ALA A 79 0.29 4.06 7.11
CA ALA A 79 0.06 3.68 5.73
C ALA A 79 1.10 4.33 4.81
N ARG A 80 1.97 3.51 4.24
CA ARG A 80 2.94 3.94 3.23
C ARG A 80 2.47 3.46 1.87
N MET A 81 2.56 4.33 0.87
CA MET A 81 2.23 4.02 -0.52
C MET A 81 3.50 4.08 -1.36
N ALA A 82 3.84 2.98 -2.02
CA ALA A 82 4.90 2.96 -3.02
C ALA A 82 4.35 3.55 -4.32
N THR A 83 4.86 4.71 -4.72
CA THR A 83 4.52 5.33 -6.01
C THR A 83 5.68 5.16 -6.99
N GLY A 84 5.36 4.90 -8.25
CA GLY A 84 6.32 4.80 -9.34
C GLY A 84 5.69 5.31 -10.63
N ASP A 85 6.54 5.79 -11.55
CA ASP A 85 6.10 6.20 -12.88
C ASP A 85 5.58 5.00 -13.69
N GLN A 86 4.84 5.28 -14.75
CA GLN A 86 4.13 4.24 -15.51
C GLN A 86 5.10 3.23 -16.18
N ARG A 87 6.33 3.65 -16.48
CA ARG A 87 7.38 2.77 -17.03
C ARG A 87 7.93 1.80 -16.00
N THR A 88 8.08 2.22 -14.74
CA THR A 88 8.56 1.36 -13.66
C THR A 88 7.49 0.32 -13.26
N ARG A 89 6.20 0.64 -13.38
CA ARG A 89 5.12 -0.30 -13.01
C ARG A 89 5.00 -1.55 -13.90
N GLN A 90 5.57 -1.54 -15.11
CA GLN A 90 5.47 -2.68 -16.03
C GLN A 90 6.56 -3.75 -15.84
N GLY A 91 7.56 -3.48 -14.99
CA GLY A 91 8.67 -4.42 -14.75
C GLY A 91 9.10 -4.57 -13.30
N PHE A 92 8.57 -3.76 -12.39
CA PHE A 92 8.97 -3.76 -10.99
C PHE A 92 7.76 -3.89 -10.07
N GLY A 93 7.87 -4.79 -9.08
CA GLY A 93 6.96 -4.87 -7.95
C GLY A 93 7.52 -4.11 -6.76
N ALA A 94 6.66 -3.48 -5.97
CA ALA A 94 7.02 -2.88 -4.69
C ALA A 94 6.14 -3.47 -3.60
N SER A 95 6.75 -3.86 -2.49
CA SER A 95 6.06 -4.25 -1.26
C SER A 95 6.47 -3.29 -0.15
N VAL A 96 5.46 -2.82 0.59
CA VAL A 96 5.67 -1.96 1.74
C VAL A 96 5.74 -2.84 2.98
N LEU A 97 6.90 -2.85 3.63
CA LEU A 97 7.06 -3.50 4.93
C LEU A 97 6.62 -2.54 6.05
N PRO A 98 5.99 -3.05 7.13
CA PRO A 98 5.73 -2.28 8.34
C PRO A 98 7.01 -1.62 8.89
N ALA A 99 6.85 -0.52 9.62
CA ALA A 99 7.97 0.10 10.33
C ALA A 99 8.64 -0.92 11.26
N GLY A 100 9.97 -0.94 11.30
CA GLY A 100 10.76 -1.93 12.05
C GLY A 100 10.88 -3.32 11.39
N GLN A 101 10.21 -3.60 10.27
CA GLN A 101 10.36 -4.87 9.54
C GLN A 101 11.29 -4.80 8.33
N ALA A 102 11.59 -3.60 7.83
CA ALA A 102 12.57 -3.41 6.78
C ALA A 102 13.98 -3.62 7.36
N GLN A 103 14.56 -4.79 7.10
CA GLN A 103 15.94 -5.03 7.50
C GLN A 103 16.89 -4.31 6.54
N PRO A 104 17.87 -3.54 7.04
CA PRO A 104 18.87 -2.91 6.18
C PRO A 104 19.64 -4.00 5.43
N GLN A 105 19.80 -3.81 4.12
CA GLN A 105 20.55 -4.71 3.25
C GLN A 105 22.05 -4.66 3.57
N THR A 106 22.57 -3.49 3.93
CA THR A 106 23.94 -3.31 4.40
C THR A 106 24.03 -3.80 5.84
N LYS A 107 24.95 -4.71 6.11
CA LYS A 107 25.16 -5.30 7.44
C LYS A 107 26.48 -4.87 8.08
N MET A 108 27.46 -4.54 7.25
CA MET A 108 28.74 -4.05 7.71
C MET A 108 29.28 -3.01 6.76
N ALA A 109 30.09 -2.11 7.30
CA ALA A 109 30.79 -1.14 6.50
C ALA A 109 32.09 -0.66 7.16
N SER A 110 33.02 -0.20 6.32
CA SER A 110 34.30 0.36 6.75
C SER A 110 34.17 1.82 7.19
N GLY A 111 35.23 2.36 7.80
CA GLY A 111 35.38 3.81 7.91
C GLY A 111 35.56 4.47 6.55
N GLY A 112 35.48 5.80 6.52
CA GLY A 112 35.79 6.61 5.34
C GLY A 112 37.29 6.77 5.10
N PHE A 113 37.74 6.52 3.88
CA PHE A 113 39.14 6.68 3.45
C PHE A 113 39.28 7.58 2.22
N ALA A 114 40.39 8.30 2.13
CA ALA A 114 40.73 9.02 0.91
C ALA A 114 41.21 8.03 -0.17
N ALA A 115 40.44 7.87 -1.24
CA ALA A 115 40.70 6.85 -2.28
C ALA A 115 42.10 6.93 -2.90
N GLN A 116 42.62 8.15 -3.07
CA GLN A 116 43.93 8.42 -3.67
C GLN A 116 45.06 8.48 -2.61
N GLY A 117 44.72 8.37 -1.32
CA GLY A 117 45.70 8.37 -0.25
C GLY A 117 46.44 7.05 -0.18
N THR A 118 47.76 7.10 0.02
CA THR A 118 48.58 5.91 0.26
C THR A 118 48.09 5.17 1.49
N THR A 119 48.01 3.83 1.41
CA THR A 119 47.64 3.02 2.58
C THR A 119 48.75 3.04 3.63
N THR A 120 48.38 2.91 4.91
CA THR A 120 49.33 2.68 6.00
C THR A 120 49.58 1.20 6.25
N LEU A 121 48.92 0.31 5.50
CA LEU A 121 49.12 -1.14 5.58
C LEU A 121 50.47 -1.52 5.01
N ALA A 122 51.15 -2.46 5.69
CA ALA A 122 52.36 -3.05 5.16
C ALA A 122 52.03 -3.93 3.94
N PRO A 123 52.93 -4.02 2.94
CA PRO A 123 52.70 -4.89 1.79
C PRO A 123 52.68 -6.35 2.24
N GLY A 124 51.69 -7.12 1.79
CA GLY A 124 51.49 -8.46 2.29
C GLY A 124 50.18 -9.09 1.86
N THR A 125 49.91 -10.28 2.39
CA THR A 125 48.61 -10.94 2.25
C THR A 125 47.91 -10.94 3.59
N TYR A 126 46.72 -10.37 3.61
CA TYR A 126 45.86 -10.27 4.76
C TYR A 126 44.74 -11.30 4.62
N ARG A 127 44.34 -11.93 5.72
CA ARG A 127 43.30 -12.95 5.73
C ARG A 127 42.25 -12.63 6.78
N PHE A 128 41.00 -12.73 6.39
CA PHE A 128 39.86 -12.68 7.30
C PHE A 128 38.86 -13.78 6.95
N SER A 129 38.07 -14.17 7.94
CA SER A 129 36.98 -15.13 7.80
C SER A 129 35.67 -14.36 7.71
N LEU A 130 34.86 -14.67 6.70
CA LEU A 130 33.52 -14.15 6.54
C LEU A 130 32.53 -15.30 6.67
N SER A 131 31.46 -15.11 7.43
CA SER A 131 30.44 -16.13 7.60
C SER A 131 29.02 -15.58 7.50
N GLN A 132 28.15 -16.36 6.87
CA GLN A 132 26.73 -16.08 6.71
C GLN A 132 25.97 -17.41 6.69
N ALA A 133 24.84 -17.48 7.39
CA ALA A 133 23.97 -18.67 7.39
C ALA A 133 24.70 -19.98 7.76
N GLY A 134 25.67 -19.91 8.69
CA GLY A 134 26.48 -21.06 9.09
C GLY A 134 27.54 -21.52 8.09
N ARG A 135 27.68 -20.87 6.92
CA ARG A 135 28.80 -21.06 6.00
C ARG A 135 29.89 -20.04 6.30
N ALA A 136 31.14 -20.48 6.29
CA ALA A 136 32.29 -19.62 6.50
C ALA A 136 33.33 -19.81 5.38
N GLU A 137 33.88 -18.71 4.89
CA GLU A 137 34.98 -18.72 3.94
C GLU A 137 36.12 -17.84 4.43
N ASN A 138 37.36 -18.28 4.18
CA ASN A 138 38.54 -17.47 4.41
C ASN A 138 38.87 -16.72 3.13
N ILE A 139 39.01 -15.40 3.26
CA ILE A 139 39.22 -14.48 2.16
C ILE A 139 40.62 -13.90 2.29
N ASP A 140 41.39 -14.02 1.22
CA ASP A 140 42.74 -13.48 1.10
C ASP A 140 42.73 -12.20 0.28
N VAL A 141 43.32 -11.14 0.85
CA VAL A 141 43.47 -9.84 0.20
C VAL A 141 44.96 -9.49 0.15
N ARG A 142 45.46 -9.27 -1.05
CA ARG A 142 46.83 -8.83 -1.27
C ARG A 142 46.90 -7.31 -1.28
N VAL A 143 47.86 -6.76 -0.53
CA VAL A 143 48.19 -5.34 -0.51
C VAL A 143 49.60 -5.15 -1.05
N GLY A 144 49.72 -4.36 -2.11
CA GLY A 144 50.99 -3.98 -2.74
C GLY A 144 51.69 -2.80 -2.05
N ALA A 145 52.97 -2.61 -2.35
CA ALA A 145 53.81 -1.55 -1.78
C ALA A 145 53.41 -0.12 -2.20
N SER A 146 52.63 0.01 -3.25
CA SER A 146 52.18 1.31 -3.78
C SER A 146 50.66 1.40 -3.84
N ASP A 147 49.95 0.52 -3.13
CA ASP A 147 48.50 0.51 -3.13
C ASP A 147 47.96 1.72 -2.37
N THR A 148 46.93 2.33 -2.93
CA THR A 148 46.13 3.34 -2.25
C THR A 148 45.04 2.69 -1.40
N TRP A 149 44.41 3.46 -0.51
CA TRP A 149 43.20 2.98 0.17
C TRP A 149 42.10 2.59 -0.82
N GLY A 150 41.98 3.28 -1.96
CA GLY A 150 41.04 2.90 -3.01
C GLY A 150 41.35 1.52 -3.60
N ASP A 151 42.62 1.18 -3.77
CA ASP A 151 43.04 -0.14 -4.26
C ASP A 151 42.73 -1.23 -3.22
N VAL A 152 43.06 -1.00 -1.96
CA VAL A 152 42.77 -1.95 -0.87
C VAL A 152 41.26 -2.21 -0.75
N LEU A 153 40.43 -1.17 -0.78
CA LEU A 153 38.97 -1.30 -0.71
C LEU A 153 38.43 -2.09 -1.91
N ARG A 154 38.89 -1.79 -3.13
CA ARG A 154 38.48 -2.51 -4.36
C ARG A 154 38.94 -3.96 -4.36
N ASN A 155 40.17 -4.23 -3.94
CA ASN A 155 40.71 -5.58 -3.85
C ASN A 155 39.93 -6.41 -2.83
N THR A 156 39.60 -5.81 -1.68
CA THR A 156 38.75 -6.44 -0.66
C THR A 156 37.35 -6.73 -1.20
N ALA A 157 36.71 -5.74 -1.83
CA ALA A 157 35.37 -5.92 -2.41
C ALA A 157 35.36 -7.02 -3.48
N ARG A 158 36.37 -7.05 -4.34
CA ARG A 158 36.53 -8.10 -5.36
C ARG A 158 36.70 -9.48 -4.71
N ALA A 159 37.55 -9.61 -3.69
CA ALA A 159 37.80 -10.87 -3.02
C ALA A 159 36.53 -11.40 -2.33
N VAL A 160 35.74 -10.52 -1.69
CA VAL A 160 34.44 -10.90 -1.11
C VAL A 160 33.43 -11.31 -2.18
N ASN A 161 33.31 -10.56 -3.28
CA ASN A 161 32.38 -10.90 -4.37
C ASN A 161 32.75 -12.18 -5.12
N GLN A 162 34.00 -12.63 -5.01
CA GLN A 162 34.47 -13.90 -5.56
C GLN A 162 34.31 -15.07 -4.57
N ALA A 163 34.02 -14.79 -3.30
CA ALA A 163 33.70 -15.81 -2.31
C ALA A 163 32.38 -16.50 -2.66
N GLY A 164 32.23 -17.77 -2.32
CA GLY A 164 31.01 -18.56 -2.55
C GLY A 164 29.85 -18.21 -1.61
N LEU A 165 29.91 -17.06 -0.93
CA LEU A 165 28.92 -16.59 0.03
C LEU A 165 27.89 -15.67 -0.65
N PRO A 166 26.61 -15.69 -0.22
CA PRO A 166 25.58 -14.78 -0.72
C PRO A 166 25.70 -13.36 -0.13
N VAL A 167 26.92 -12.82 -0.15
CA VAL A 167 27.30 -11.48 0.31
C VAL A 167 27.78 -10.70 -0.90
N ARG A 168 27.42 -9.41 -0.94
CA ARG A 168 27.89 -8.47 -1.96
C ARG A 168 28.68 -7.35 -1.29
N ALA A 169 29.86 -7.08 -1.80
CA ALA A 169 30.71 -5.98 -1.38
C ALA A 169 30.78 -4.89 -2.47
N ASP A 170 30.49 -3.66 -2.09
CA ASP A 170 30.57 -2.50 -2.97
C ASP A 170 31.46 -1.41 -2.34
N VAL A 171 32.14 -0.62 -3.18
CA VAL A 171 32.88 0.56 -2.74
C VAL A 171 32.06 1.80 -3.09
N LEU A 172 31.66 2.55 -2.08
CA LEU A 172 30.80 3.71 -2.19
C LEU A 172 31.60 4.98 -1.87
N TYR A 173 31.30 6.08 -2.56
CA TYR A 173 31.84 7.39 -2.21
C TYR A 173 30.78 8.20 -1.47
N GLN A 174 31.14 8.64 -0.26
CA GLN A 174 30.27 9.42 0.62
C GLN A 174 30.84 10.82 0.80
N ASN A 175 30.14 11.83 0.28
CA ASN A 175 30.54 13.24 0.34
C ASN A 175 30.08 13.96 1.62
N ALA A 176 29.18 13.36 2.40
CA ALA A 176 28.75 13.85 3.71
C ALA A 176 28.53 12.67 4.67
N ALA A 177 29.06 12.74 5.88
CA ALA A 177 28.77 11.77 6.93
C ALA A 177 27.24 11.64 7.12
N TYR A 178 26.74 10.46 7.48
CA TYR A 178 25.33 10.19 7.81
C TYR A 178 24.32 10.12 6.64
N GLY A 179 24.74 10.22 5.37
CA GLY A 179 23.82 10.18 4.21
C GLY A 179 23.27 8.78 3.84
N LEU A 180 24.00 7.70 4.15
CA LEU A 180 23.61 6.32 3.81
C LEU A 180 23.20 5.50 5.04
N ASP A 181 23.79 5.78 6.19
CA ASP A 181 23.49 5.15 7.49
C ASP A 181 24.20 5.97 8.61
N PRO A 182 23.51 6.33 9.71
CA PRO A 182 24.10 7.08 10.83
C PRO A 182 25.27 6.36 11.54
N ALA A 183 25.40 5.04 11.39
CA ALA A 183 26.52 4.24 11.91
C ALA A 183 27.81 4.36 11.08
N LEU A 184 27.73 4.91 9.86
CA LEU A 184 28.88 5.11 8.96
C LEU A 184 29.67 6.36 9.34
N ALA A 185 30.64 6.16 10.23
CA ALA A 185 31.56 7.21 10.64
C ALA A 185 32.62 7.49 9.54
N GLY A 186 32.32 8.41 8.61
CA GLY A 186 33.36 9.04 7.77
C GLY A 186 32.86 9.64 6.45
N SER A 187 33.62 10.60 5.93
CA SER A 187 33.56 11.03 4.53
C SER A 187 34.67 10.34 3.73
N GLY A 188 34.43 10.10 2.44
CA GLY A 188 35.38 9.44 1.53
C GLY A 188 34.87 8.13 0.94
N SER A 189 35.79 7.26 0.52
CA SER A 189 35.47 5.92 0.02
C SER A 189 35.30 4.93 1.16
N ILE A 190 34.24 4.13 1.07
CA ILE A 190 33.79 3.19 2.09
C ILE A 190 33.54 1.84 1.41
N LEU A 191 33.93 0.75 2.05
CA LEU A 191 33.52 -0.60 1.72
C LEU A 191 32.20 -0.90 2.43
N ALA A 192 31.17 -1.30 1.69
CA ALA A 192 29.89 -1.74 2.24
C ALA A 192 29.66 -3.21 1.89
N LEU A 193 29.29 -4.01 2.90
CA LEU A 193 28.93 -5.42 2.77
C LEU A 193 27.42 -5.55 2.96
N SER A 194 26.77 -6.09 1.94
CA SER A 194 25.33 -6.24 1.87
C SER A 194 24.92 -7.68 1.60
N VAL A 195 23.73 -8.04 2.05
CA VAL A 195 23.12 -9.35 1.83
C VAL A 195 21.75 -9.14 1.20
N ASN A 196 21.23 -10.15 0.50
CA ASN A 196 19.91 -10.07 -0.11
C ASN A 196 18.83 -10.01 0.99
N PRO A 197 18.06 -8.91 1.12
CA PRO A 197 17.05 -8.76 2.19
C PRO A 197 15.89 -9.75 2.10
N GLU A 198 15.69 -10.42 0.97
CA GLU A 198 14.63 -11.44 0.80
C GLU A 198 14.97 -12.78 1.47
N ARG A 199 16.20 -12.95 1.98
CA ARG A 199 16.63 -14.19 2.64
C ARG A 199 16.42 -14.10 4.15
N PRO A 200 16.02 -15.20 4.83
CA PRO A 200 15.91 -15.22 6.28
C PRO A 200 17.26 -15.07 6.98
N ASP A 201 18.33 -15.59 6.36
CA ASP A 201 19.68 -15.59 6.94
C ASP A 201 20.44 -14.29 6.63
N GLN A 202 20.26 -13.32 7.53
CA GLN A 202 20.79 -11.96 7.41
C GLN A 202 22.03 -11.71 8.28
N ASP A 203 22.36 -12.67 9.15
CA ASP A 203 23.48 -12.58 10.08
C ASP A 203 24.79 -12.72 9.31
N LEU A 204 25.48 -11.60 9.14
CA LEU A 204 26.83 -11.52 8.61
C LEU A 204 27.81 -11.38 9.78
N GLN A 205 28.84 -12.22 9.81
CA GLN A 205 29.94 -12.10 10.77
C GLN A 205 31.27 -12.09 10.03
N ALA A 206 32.18 -11.21 10.45
CA ALA A 206 33.50 -11.08 9.89
C ALA A 206 34.54 -11.04 11.01
N ARG A 207 35.66 -11.74 10.82
CA ARG A 207 36.73 -11.81 11.81
C ARG A 207 38.10 -11.85 11.15
N ASP A 208 39.03 -11.04 11.66
CA ASP A 208 40.43 -11.09 11.23
C ASP A 208 41.08 -12.44 11.62
N VAL A 209 41.81 -13.02 10.66
CA VAL A 209 42.56 -14.27 10.84
C VAL A 209 44.06 -13.98 10.87
N SER A 210 44.55 -13.14 9.95
CA SER A 210 45.94 -12.67 9.94
C SER A 210 46.09 -11.30 9.31
N GLY A 211 46.92 -10.45 9.91
CA GLY A 211 47.27 -9.11 9.40
C GLY A 211 46.36 -7.97 9.87
N GLY A 212 45.14 -8.24 10.38
CA GLY A 212 44.27 -7.21 10.96
C GLY A 212 43.65 -6.26 9.93
N LEU A 213 43.20 -6.78 8.79
CA LEU A 213 42.65 -5.96 7.71
C LEU A 213 41.32 -5.33 8.09
N LEU A 214 40.41 -6.07 8.72
CA LEU A 214 39.10 -5.53 9.10
C LEU A 214 39.25 -4.43 10.14
N GLU A 215 40.16 -4.62 11.09
CA GLU A 215 40.54 -3.59 12.06
C GLU A 215 41.12 -2.34 11.38
N ALA A 216 42.06 -2.51 10.44
CA ALA A 216 42.66 -1.38 9.72
C ALA A 216 41.64 -0.63 8.84
N LEU A 217 40.70 -1.35 8.22
CA LEU A 217 39.58 -0.78 7.48
C LEU A 217 38.51 -0.19 8.42
N ARG A 218 38.61 -0.40 9.73
CA ARG A 218 37.62 0.02 10.73
C ARG A 218 36.22 -0.50 10.37
N VAL A 219 36.13 -1.76 9.96
CA VAL A 219 34.86 -2.40 9.61
C VAL A 219 34.01 -2.57 10.86
N ARG A 220 32.76 -2.14 10.78
CA ARG A 220 31.77 -2.21 11.86
C ARG A 220 30.47 -2.78 11.34
N THR A 221 29.71 -3.43 12.22
CA THR A 221 28.31 -3.77 11.96
C THR A 221 27.49 -2.50 11.89
N THR A 222 26.65 -2.40 10.88
CA THR A 222 25.65 -1.35 10.77
C THR A 222 24.46 -1.73 11.65
N ASP A 223 24.02 -0.83 12.53
CA ASP A 223 22.89 -1.13 13.42
C ASP A 223 21.62 -1.40 12.59
N PRO A 224 20.75 -2.34 13.01
CA PRO A 224 19.41 -2.41 12.45
C PRO A 224 18.75 -1.06 12.74
N ALA A 225 18.41 -0.32 11.68
CA ALA A 225 17.70 0.95 11.79
C ALA A 225 16.48 0.77 12.71
N LEU A 226 16.43 1.59 13.78
CA LEU A 226 15.33 1.66 14.74
C LEU A 226 13.98 1.96 14.06
#